data_AF-A0A359F3F9-F1
#
_entry.id   AF-A0A359F3F9-F1
#
_cell.length_a   1.000
_cell.length_b   1.000
_cell.length_c   1.000
_cell.angle_alpha   90.00
_cell.angle_beta   90.00
_cell.angle_gamma   90.00
#
_symmetry.space_group_name_H-M   'P 1'
#
loop_
_entity.id
_entity.type
_entity.pdbx_description
1 polymer ?
#
loop_
_entity_poly.entity_id
_entity_poly.type
_entity_poly.pdbx_seq_one_letter_code
_entity_poly.pdbx_strand_id
1 'polypeptide(L)'
;MALPLNQASPVFKEILAELALLEERMLAHPEALQDEQFIAETYKWIFSITQVAFDCFVWGDSTRPQFVDIVGPTKKWGGDNTDAFYQYCPIDPTRTYWVRGRSGDAVYLSLTVYGGPNDGRYSERIIGSLNDRELDVNDRGEFRFWISATPQDGPGILLEADAVA
;
A
#
# COMPACT_ATOMS: atom_id res chain seq x y z
N MET A 1 9.60 12.69 -15.10
CA MET A 1 9.40 14.01 -15.74
C MET A 1 8.72 14.89 -14.71
N ALA A 2 9.38 15.94 -14.20
CA ALA A 2 8.75 16.81 -13.21
C ALA A 2 7.55 17.49 -13.86
N LEU A 3 6.36 17.38 -13.25
CA LEU A 3 5.19 18.15 -13.65
C LEU A 3 5.59 19.63 -13.66
N PRO A 4 5.32 20.40 -14.73
CA PRO A 4 5.55 21.83 -14.69
C PRO A 4 4.79 22.41 -13.50
N LEU A 5 5.45 23.29 -12.72
CA LEU A 5 4.90 23.93 -11.51
C LEU A 5 3.50 24.53 -11.69
N ASN A 6 3.07 24.78 -12.94
CA ASN A 6 1.74 25.28 -13.28
C ASN A 6 0.58 24.26 -13.08
N GLN A 7 0.86 22.97 -12.92
CA GLN A 7 -0.18 21.94 -12.74
C GLN A 7 -0.43 21.56 -11.27
N ALA A 8 0.48 21.89 -10.35
CA ALA A 8 0.32 21.53 -8.93
C ALA A 8 -0.93 22.17 -8.31
N SER A 9 -1.23 23.43 -8.63
CA SER A 9 -2.43 24.09 -8.09
C SER A 9 -3.73 23.50 -8.62
N PRO A 10 -3.92 23.25 -9.93
CA PRO A 10 -5.07 22.51 -10.44
C PRO A 10 -5.26 21.14 -9.76
N VAL A 11 -4.20 20.32 -9.71
CA VAL A 11 -4.26 18.97 -9.10
C VAL A 11 -4.64 19.03 -7.62
N PHE A 12 -4.08 19.98 -6.86
CA PHE A 12 -4.47 20.16 -5.46
C PHE A 12 -5.98 20.45 -5.31
N LYS A 13 -6.56 21.25 -6.20
CA LYS A 13 -8.00 21.55 -6.19
C LYS A 13 -8.84 20.33 -6.58
N GLU A 14 -8.35 19.51 -7.52
CA GLU A 14 -8.99 18.25 -7.89
C GLU A 14 -9.05 17.29 -6.69
N ILE A 15 -7.96 17.17 -5.92
CA ILE A 15 -7.95 16.36 -4.68
C ILE A 15 -9.03 16.85 -3.70
N LEU A 16 -9.14 18.16 -3.47
CA LEU A 16 -10.18 18.70 -2.59
C LEU A 16 -11.60 18.41 -3.10
N ALA A 17 -11.80 18.49 -4.42
CA ALA A 17 -13.08 18.17 -5.05
C ALA A 17 -13.44 16.69 -4.89
N GLU A 18 -12.46 15.79 -5.05
CA GLU A 18 -12.66 14.34 -4.83
C GLU A 18 -13.02 14.01 -3.38
N LEU A 19 -12.44 14.71 -2.39
CA LEU A 19 -12.83 14.52 -0.98
C LEU A 19 -14.27 14.95 -0.71
N ALA A 20 -14.72 16.07 -1.30
CA ALA A 20 -16.10 16.50 -1.20
C ALA A 20 -17.06 15.50 -1.86
N LEU A 21 -16.71 15.00 -3.05
CA LEU A 21 -17.50 13.96 -3.74
C LEU A 21 -17.55 12.65 -2.95
N LEU A 22 -16.46 12.27 -2.28
CA LEU A 22 -16.41 11.08 -1.44
C LEU A 22 -17.35 11.22 -0.23
N GLU A 23 -17.35 12.37 0.44
CA GLU A 23 -18.30 12.69 1.51
C GLU A 23 -19.74 12.55 1.04
N GLU A 24 -20.11 13.23 -0.06
CA GLU A 24 -21.46 13.17 -0.63
C GLU A 24 -21.88 11.72 -0.90
N ARG A 25 -21.00 10.91 -1.51
CA ARG A 25 -21.27 9.50 -1.81
C ARG A 25 -21.46 8.66 -0.56
N MET A 26 -20.63 8.85 0.46
CA MET A 26 -20.69 8.10 1.71
C MET A 26 -21.99 8.41 2.46
N LEU A 27 -22.38 9.68 2.55
CA LEU A 27 -23.60 10.11 3.24
C LEU A 27 -24.88 9.74 2.47
N ALA A 28 -24.82 9.70 1.15
CA ALA A 28 -25.95 9.30 0.28
C ALA A 28 -26.04 7.78 0.05
N HIS A 29 -25.13 6.98 0.59
CA HIS A 29 -25.13 5.54 0.38
C HIS A 29 -26.44 4.92 0.91
N PRO A 30 -27.11 3.99 0.20
CA PRO A 30 -28.40 3.44 0.64
C PRO A 30 -28.37 2.76 2.01
N GLU A 31 -27.20 2.27 2.42
CA GLU A 31 -26.97 1.63 3.72
C GLU A 31 -26.36 2.59 4.77
N ALA A 32 -26.18 3.87 4.44
CA ALA A 32 -25.67 4.86 5.37
C ALA A 32 -26.66 5.10 6.51
N LEU A 33 -26.19 4.91 7.74
CA LEU A 33 -26.94 5.32 8.91
C LEU A 33 -26.95 6.85 8.98
N GLN A 34 -28.04 7.42 9.48
CA GLN A 34 -28.23 8.88 9.51
C GLN A 34 -28.12 9.43 10.94
N ASP A 35 -27.42 8.71 11.82
CA ASP A 35 -27.13 9.15 13.18
C ASP A 35 -25.79 9.89 13.29
N GLU A 36 -25.62 10.62 14.38
CA GLU A 36 -24.43 11.46 14.63
C GLU A 36 -23.12 10.65 14.64
N GLN A 37 -23.18 9.41 15.12
CA GLN A 37 -22.00 8.54 15.22
C GLN A 37 -21.54 8.12 13.82
N PHE A 38 -22.46 7.70 12.94
CA PHE A 38 -22.12 7.33 11.57
C PHE A 38 -21.53 8.51 10.80
N ILE A 39 -22.12 9.70 10.94
CA ILE A 39 -21.60 10.92 10.29
C ILE A 39 -20.18 11.22 10.79
N ALA A 40 -19.93 11.16 12.10
CA ALA A 40 -18.60 11.39 12.65
C ALA A 40 -17.57 10.35 12.19
N GLU A 41 -17.93 9.07 12.15
CA GLU A 41 -17.04 8.00 11.67
C GLU A 41 -16.77 8.10 10.16
N THR A 42 -17.72 8.60 9.37
CA THR A 42 -17.52 8.85 7.93
C THR A 42 -16.34 9.80 7.71
N TYR A 43 -16.30 10.92 8.42
CA TYR A 43 -15.19 11.87 8.29
C TYR A 43 -13.85 11.29 8.78
N LYS A 44 -13.85 10.56 9.91
CA LYS A 44 -12.63 9.88 10.38
C LYS A 44 -12.09 8.90 9.33
N TRP A 45 -12.99 8.16 8.68
CA TRP A 45 -12.62 7.24 7.62
C TRP A 45 -12.08 7.98 6.39
N ILE A 46 -12.72 9.07 5.95
CA ILE A 46 -12.23 9.92 4.84
C ILE A 46 -10.82 10.45 5.13
N PHE A 47 -10.56 10.97 6.33
CA PHE A 47 -9.23 11.45 6.70
C PHE A 47 -8.20 10.32 6.72
N SER A 48 -8.59 9.15 7.23
CA SER A 48 -7.76 7.96 7.28
C SER A 48 -7.37 7.46 5.88
N ILE A 49 -8.32 7.29 4.97
CA ILE A 49 -8.03 6.81 3.60
C ILE A 49 -7.22 7.86 2.81
N THR A 50 -7.47 9.15 3.06
CA THR A 50 -6.66 10.24 2.48
C THR A 50 -5.21 10.18 2.94
N GLN A 51 -4.98 9.89 4.24
CA GLN A 51 -3.63 9.67 4.76
C GLN A 51 -2.93 8.50 4.06
N VAL A 52 -3.63 7.36 3.87
CA VAL A 52 -3.10 6.22 3.11
C VAL A 52 -2.71 6.64 1.70
N ALA A 53 -3.59 7.36 1.00
CA ALA A 53 -3.34 7.80 -0.36
C ALA A 53 -2.09 8.69 -0.47
N PHE A 54 -1.90 9.63 0.45
CA PHE A 54 -0.69 10.46 0.46
C PHE A 54 0.57 9.66 0.74
N ASP A 55 0.54 8.75 1.70
CA ASP A 55 1.71 7.93 2.03
C ASP A 55 2.11 7.01 0.86
N CYS A 56 1.13 6.41 0.17
CA CYS A 56 1.40 5.50 -0.93
C CYS A 56 1.73 6.21 -2.25
N PHE A 57 1.05 7.31 -2.59
CA PHE A 57 1.08 7.89 -3.95
C PHE A 57 1.67 9.29 -4.06
N VAL A 58 1.79 10.03 -2.96
CA VAL A 58 2.46 11.35 -2.95
C VAL A 58 3.87 11.25 -2.39
N TRP A 59 4.03 10.57 -1.26
CA TRP A 59 5.33 10.33 -0.62
C TRP A 59 6.01 9.06 -1.13
N GLY A 60 5.25 8.15 -1.74
CA GLY A 60 5.79 6.95 -2.36
C GLY A 60 6.75 7.26 -3.51
N ASP A 61 7.96 6.72 -3.45
CA ASP A 61 8.98 6.85 -4.49
C ASP A 61 9.48 5.45 -4.87
N SER A 62 9.03 4.93 -6.01
CA SER A 62 9.44 3.60 -6.50
C SER A 62 10.93 3.50 -6.82
N THR A 63 11.63 4.63 -6.97
CA THR A 63 13.08 4.65 -7.18
C THR A 63 13.88 4.67 -5.87
N ARG A 64 13.21 4.99 -4.75
CA ARG A 64 13.75 4.99 -3.38
C ARG A 64 12.73 4.39 -2.41
N PRO A 65 12.33 3.13 -2.63
CA PRO A 65 11.16 2.56 -1.99
C PRO A 65 11.36 2.37 -0.49
N GLN A 66 10.29 2.60 0.26
CA GLN A 66 10.22 2.41 1.71
C GLN A 66 8.85 1.82 2.06
N PHE A 67 8.85 0.89 3.03
CA PHE A 67 7.62 0.40 3.62
C PHE A 67 6.98 1.49 4.45
N VAL A 68 5.69 1.73 4.21
CA VAL A 68 4.85 2.63 5.00
C VAL A 68 3.69 1.84 5.59
N ASP A 69 3.37 2.08 6.85
CA ASP A 69 2.21 1.44 7.49
C ASP A 69 0.94 1.97 6.85
N ILE A 70 0.05 1.08 6.41
CA ILE A 70 -1.21 1.44 5.75
C ILE A 70 -2.44 1.13 6.61
N VAL A 71 -2.23 0.41 7.71
CA VAL A 71 -3.23 0.13 8.74
C VAL A 71 -2.58 0.40 10.10
N GLY A 72 -3.34 1.03 10.99
CA GLY A 72 -2.93 1.31 12.36
C GLY A 72 -4.13 1.72 13.23
N PRO A 73 -3.88 2.17 14.47
CA PRO A 73 -4.95 2.53 15.40
C PRO A 73 -5.92 3.59 14.87
N THR A 74 -5.43 4.53 14.07
CA THR A 74 -6.20 5.62 13.47
C THR A 74 -6.12 5.64 11.94
N LYS A 75 -5.59 4.59 11.31
CA LYS A 75 -5.34 4.50 9.87
C LYS A 75 -5.89 3.20 9.30
N LYS A 76 -6.69 3.31 8.25
CA LYS A 76 -7.58 2.28 7.70
C LYS A 76 -7.69 2.45 6.19
N TRP A 77 -7.42 1.38 5.45
CA TRP A 77 -7.64 1.26 3.99
C TRP A 77 -8.91 0.44 3.68
N GLY A 78 -9.38 -0.39 4.62
CA GLY A 78 -10.52 -1.29 4.44
C GLY A 78 -10.06 -2.75 4.32
N GLY A 79 -10.86 -3.68 4.89
CA GLY A 79 -10.47 -5.09 5.00
C GLY A 79 -9.35 -5.35 6.00
N ASP A 80 -9.14 -4.45 6.96
CA ASP A 80 -8.09 -4.56 7.96
C ASP A 80 -8.35 -5.71 8.95
N ASN A 81 -7.27 -6.41 9.30
CA ASN A 81 -7.22 -7.35 10.41
C ASN A 81 -6.52 -6.68 11.60
N THR A 82 -7.16 -6.69 12.77
CA THR A 82 -6.61 -6.09 14.00
C THR A 82 -5.35 -6.76 14.50
N ASP A 83 -5.10 -8.01 14.09
CA ASP A 83 -3.98 -8.82 14.54
C ASP A 83 -2.78 -8.76 13.57
N ALA A 84 -2.85 -7.92 12.54
CA ALA A 84 -1.83 -7.84 11.50
C ALA A 84 -1.29 -6.41 11.31
N PHE A 85 0.03 -6.33 11.08
CA PHE A 85 0.68 -5.12 10.61
C PHE A 85 0.71 -5.13 9.08
N TYR A 86 0.10 -4.13 8.46
CA TYR A 86 0.08 -3.99 7.00
C TYR A 86 0.97 -2.85 6.56
N GLN A 87 1.87 -3.16 5.64
CA GLN A 87 2.79 -2.20 5.05
C GLN A 87 2.67 -2.22 3.52
N TYR A 88 2.89 -1.05 2.92
CA TYR A 88 2.90 -0.86 1.47
C TYR A 88 4.24 -0.27 1.05
N CYS A 89 4.72 -0.65 -0.14
CA CYS A 89 5.99 -0.17 -0.66
C CYS A 89 5.90 -0.13 -2.19
N PRO A 90 5.80 1.04 -2.84
CA PRO A 90 5.75 1.09 -4.30
C PRO A 90 7.09 0.62 -4.88
N ILE A 91 7.05 -0.13 -5.97
CA ILE A 91 8.26 -0.63 -6.64
C ILE A 91 8.29 -0.27 -8.11
N ASP A 92 9.49 -0.09 -8.66
CA ASP A 92 9.75 0.00 -10.09
C ASP A 92 10.07 -1.42 -10.61
N PRO A 93 9.25 -1.98 -11.54
CA PRO A 93 9.38 -3.36 -12.02
C PRO A 93 10.68 -3.62 -12.79
N THR A 94 11.39 -2.57 -13.21
CA THR A 94 12.64 -2.67 -13.97
C THR A 94 13.88 -2.82 -13.09
N ARG A 95 13.73 -2.74 -11.75
CA ARG A 95 14.83 -2.77 -10.79
C ARG A 95 14.88 -4.09 -10.01
N THR A 96 16.00 -4.26 -9.31
CA THR A 96 16.24 -5.36 -8.37
C THR A 96 16.31 -4.81 -6.95
N TYR A 97 15.56 -5.42 -6.04
CA TYR A 97 15.50 -5.08 -4.63
C TYR A 97 15.93 -6.25 -3.76
N TRP A 98 16.50 -5.92 -2.61
CA TRP A 98 16.74 -6.87 -1.53
C TRP A 98 15.93 -6.43 -0.32
N VAL A 99 14.97 -7.26 0.06
CA VAL A 99 14.19 -7.07 1.28
C VAL A 99 14.88 -7.85 2.39
N ARG A 100 15.08 -7.19 3.53
CA ARG A 100 15.64 -7.80 4.74
C ARG A 100 14.88 -7.30 5.95
N GLY A 101 14.78 -8.14 6.97
CA GLY A 101 14.08 -7.78 8.19
C GLY A 101 14.23 -8.82 9.27
N ARG A 102 13.45 -8.64 10.33
CA ARG A 102 13.29 -9.60 11.42
C ARG A 102 11.82 -9.90 11.60
N SER A 103 11.46 -11.18 11.67
CA SER A 103 10.07 -11.59 11.94
C SER A 103 9.63 -11.25 13.36
N GLY A 104 10.58 -11.15 14.30
CA GLY A 104 10.27 -10.90 15.70
C GLY A 104 9.53 -12.09 16.31
N ASP A 105 8.40 -11.81 16.97
CA ASP A 105 7.49 -12.79 17.57
C ASP A 105 6.22 -13.02 16.73
N ALA A 106 6.18 -12.52 15.49
CA ALA A 106 5.06 -12.74 14.58
C ALA A 106 4.89 -14.25 14.31
N VAL A 107 3.67 -14.75 14.51
CA VAL A 107 3.30 -16.15 14.23
C VAL A 107 3.10 -16.43 12.73
N TYR A 108 3.10 -15.37 11.92
CA TYR A 108 3.03 -15.42 10.47
C TYR A 108 3.62 -14.13 9.89
N LEU A 109 4.40 -14.27 8.82
CA LEU A 109 4.91 -13.16 8.01
C LEU A 109 4.67 -13.51 6.55
N SER A 110 4.20 -12.55 5.76
CA SER A 110 4.17 -12.67 4.31
C SER A 110 4.49 -11.36 3.61
N LEU A 111 5.11 -11.45 2.46
CA LEU A 111 5.22 -10.36 1.50
C LEU A 111 4.62 -10.80 0.17
N THR A 112 3.81 -9.93 -0.42
CA THR A 112 3.13 -10.15 -1.67
C THR A 112 3.43 -9.01 -2.61
N VAL A 113 3.86 -9.34 -3.83
CA VAL A 113 3.99 -8.39 -4.93
C VAL A 113 2.70 -8.42 -5.75
N TYR A 114 2.12 -7.25 -5.96
CA TYR A 114 0.91 -7.05 -6.71
C TYR A 114 1.18 -6.52 -8.11
N GLY A 115 0.36 -6.97 -9.06
CA GLY A 115 0.36 -6.51 -10.45
C GLY A 115 -0.93 -5.79 -10.80
N GLY A 116 -0.86 -4.83 -11.70
CA GLY A 116 -2.03 -4.11 -12.17
C GLY A 116 -1.70 -2.70 -12.67
N PRO A 117 -2.73 -1.85 -12.79
CA PRO A 117 -2.53 -0.50 -13.29
C PRO A 117 -1.76 0.36 -12.29
N ASN A 118 -0.76 1.11 -12.78
CA ASN A 118 0.02 2.07 -11.99
C ASN A 118 -0.59 3.48 -12.08
N ASP A 119 -1.91 3.57 -11.88
CA ASP A 119 -2.70 4.81 -11.97
C ASP A 119 -3.55 5.08 -10.71
N GLY A 120 -3.23 4.40 -9.61
CA GLY A 120 -3.93 4.53 -8.33
C GLY A 120 -5.16 3.63 -8.18
N ARG A 121 -5.57 2.89 -9.22
CA ARG A 121 -6.57 1.83 -9.08
C ARG A 121 -6.02 0.64 -8.30
N TYR A 122 -6.93 -0.19 -7.76
CA TYR A 122 -6.55 -1.43 -7.10
C TYR A 122 -5.75 -2.33 -8.04
N SER A 123 -4.78 -3.03 -7.48
CA SER A 123 -4.10 -4.13 -8.16
C SER A 123 -5.12 -5.18 -8.61
N GLU A 124 -4.89 -5.74 -9.78
CA GLU A 124 -5.81 -6.70 -10.38
C GLU A 124 -5.38 -8.15 -10.13
N ARG A 125 -4.13 -8.37 -9.68
CA ARG A 125 -3.60 -9.71 -9.40
C ARG A 125 -2.43 -9.71 -8.42
N ILE A 126 -2.08 -10.91 -7.99
CA ILE A 126 -0.84 -11.23 -7.27
C ILE A 126 0.18 -11.74 -8.30
N ILE A 127 1.37 -11.13 -8.32
CA ILE A 127 2.52 -11.60 -9.13
C ILE A 127 3.21 -12.74 -8.40
N GLY A 128 3.43 -12.58 -7.11
CA GLY A 128 4.01 -13.61 -6.27
C GLY A 128 3.94 -13.25 -4.81
N SER A 129 4.11 -14.27 -3.96
CA SER A 129 4.14 -14.11 -2.52
C SER A 129 5.18 -15.03 -1.92
N LEU A 130 5.77 -14.60 -0.82
CA LEU A 130 6.58 -15.44 0.06
C LEU A 130 6.04 -15.30 1.48
N ASN A 131 5.99 -16.40 2.21
CA ASN A 131 5.76 -16.38 3.65
C ASN A 131 6.96 -16.95 4.43
N ASP A 132 6.87 -16.85 5.75
CA ASP A 132 7.86 -17.37 6.71
C ASP A 132 8.22 -18.85 6.54
N ARG A 133 7.38 -19.67 5.88
CA ARG A 133 7.70 -21.08 5.59
C ARG A 133 8.55 -21.27 4.33
N GLU A 134 8.56 -20.27 3.45
CA GLU A 134 9.32 -20.26 2.19
C GLU A 134 10.62 -19.45 2.32
N LEU A 135 10.71 -18.58 3.32
CA LEU A 135 11.89 -17.79 3.62
C LEU A 135 12.89 -18.59 4.46
N ASP A 136 14.18 -18.41 4.16
CA ASP A 136 15.25 -18.85 5.05
C ASP A 136 15.37 -17.84 6.21
N VAL A 137 14.70 -18.16 7.32
CA VAL A 137 14.73 -17.37 8.56
C VAL A 137 15.74 -17.99 9.51
N ASN A 138 16.78 -17.24 9.88
CA ASN A 138 17.83 -17.76 10.74
C ASN A 138 17.41 -17.81 12.23
N ASP A 139 18.27 -18.37 13.09
CA ASP A 139 18.05 -18.48 14.55
C ASP A 139 17.82 -17.13 15.27
N ARG A 140 18.10 -16.01 14.61
CA ARG A 140 17.86 -14.64 15.12
C ARG A 140 16.57 -14.02 14.58
N GLY A 141 15.76 -14.79 13.85
CA GLY A 141 14.56 -14.33 13.18
C GLY A 141 14.84 -13.43 11.98
N GLU A 142 16.07 -13.36 11.48
CA GLU A 142 16.42 -12.51 10.35
C GLU A 142 16.15 -13.24 9.03
N PHE A 143 15.57 -12.51 8.08
CA PHE A 143 15.31 -13.00 6.74
C PHE A 143 15.86 -12.06 5.68
N ARG A 144 16.12 -12.60 4.49
CA ARG A 144 16.47 -11.83 3.30
C ARG A 144 15.96 -12.55 2.05
N PHE A 145 15.40 -11.81 1.11
CA PHE A 145 15.02 -12.32 -0.21
C PHE A 145 15.11 -11.21 -1.25
N TRP A 146 15.13 -11.59 -2.52
CA TRP A 146 15.19 -10.65 -3.64
C TRP A 146 13.81 -10.46 -4.30
N ILE A 147 13.62 -9.30 -4.92
CA ILE A 147 12.49 -9.00 -5.80
C ILE A 147 13.10 -8.40 -7.08
N SER A 148 12.92 -9.03 -8.24
CA SER A 148 13.67 -8.66 -9.46
C SER A 148 13.02 -9.15 -10.75
N ALA A 149 13.19 -8.44 -11.86
CA ALA A 149 12.79 -8.91 -13.20
C ALA A 149 13.64 -10.08 -13.72
N THR A 150 14.79 -10.34 -13.11
CA THR A 150 15.68 -11.47 -13.46
C THR A 150 16.00 -12.30 -12.23
N PRO A 151 16.10 -13.64 -12.36
CA PRO A 151 16.43 -14.51 -11.23
C PRO A 151 17.74 -14.12 -10.55
N GLN A 152 17.75 -14.22 -9.22
CA GLN A 152 18.95 -14.07 -8.39
C GLN A 152 19.14 -15.35 -7.56
N ASP A 153 20.28 -15.47 -6.90
CA ASP A 153 20.54 -16.58 -5.99
C ASP A 153 19.71 -16.45 -4.71
N GLY A 154 19.11 -17.56 -4.28
CA GLY A 154 18.31 -17.65 -3.05
C GLY A 154 16.81 -17.39 -3.24
N PRO A 155 16.03 -17.26 -2.15
CA PRO A 155 14.59 -17.05 -2.22
C PRO A 155 14.28 -15.66 -2.79
N GLY A 156 13.21 -15.57 -3.60
CA GLY A 156 12.74 -14.30 -4.13
C GLY A 156 11.56 -14.40 -5.07
N ILE A 157 11.08 -13.23 -5.52
CA ILE A 157 9.90 -13.08 -6.37
C ILE A 157 10.34 -12.47 -7.71
N LEU A 158 10.02 -13.17 -8.80
CA LEU A 158 10.26 -12.66 -10.16
C LEU A 158 9.22 -11.59 -10.50
N LEU A 159 9.68 -10.41 -10.88
CA LEU A 159 8.82 -9.30 -11.27
C LEU A 159 8.35 -9.46 -12.71
N GLU A 160 7.12 -9.02 -12.93
CA GLU A 160 6.53 -8.81 -14.24
C GLU A 160 6.42 -7.31 -14.52
N ALA A 161 6.20 -6.93 -15.78
CA ALA A 161 6.27 -5.54 -16.23
C ALA A 161 5.19 -4.62 -15.60
N ASP A 162 4.10 -5.20 -15.09
CA ASP A 162 2.98 -4.54 -14.43
C ASP A 162 3.08 -4.59 -12.89
N ALA A 163 4.23 -4.96 -12.31
CA ALA A 163 4.41 -4.92 -10.86
C ALA A 163 4.37 -3.49 -10.33
N VAL A 164 3.62 -3.27 -9.25
CA VAL A 164 3.37 -1.93 -8.70
C VAL A 164 3.80 -1.76 -7.24
N ALA A 165 3.64 -2.79 -6.40
CA ALA A 165 3.98 -2.77 -4.97
C ALA A 165 4.17 -4.19 -4.44
#